data_AF-A0A9D3RII6-F1
#
_entry.id   AF-A0A9D3RII6-F1
#
_cell.length_a   1.000
_cell.length_b   1.000
_cell.length_c   1.000
_cell.angle_alpha   90.00
_cell.angle_beta   90.00
_cell.angle_gamma   90.00
#
_symmetry.space_group_name_H-M   'P 1'
#
loop_
_entity.id
_entity.type
_entity.pdbx_description
1 polymer ?
#
loop_
_entity_poly.entity_id
_entity_poly.type
_entity_poly.pdbx_seq_one_letter_code
_entity_poly.pdbx_strand_id
1 'polypeptide(L)'
;MALCHAEGCISIALLCSFLLGLGDSCFNTQLYSILGCVYGEESAPAFTIFKFIQSICAALAFFYSGYLLLSWQLLLMVLLGFVGTLCFFLVEKIQNLTEALEQP
;
A
#
# COMPACT_ATOMS: atom_id res chain seq x y z
N MET A 1 -37.39 -10.22 -9.75
CA MET A 1 -36.89 -8.83 -9.84
C MET A 1 -35.77 -8.53 -8.84
N ALA A 2 -35.75 -9.11 -7.63
CA ALA A 2 -34.62 -8.98 -6.69
C ALA A 2 -33.29 -9.63 -7.16
N LEU A 3 -33.35 -10.70 -7.97
CA LEU A 3 -32.14 -11.32 -8.53
C LEU A 3 -31.38 -10.41 -9.52
N CYS A 4 -32.07 -9.61 -10.34
CA CYS A 4 -31.42 -8.77 -11.35
C CYS A 4 -30.64 -7.59 -10.73
N HIS A 5 -31.00 -7.13 -9.53
CA HIS A 5 -30.25 -6.09 -8.81
C HIS A 5 -29.00 -6.67 -8.12
N ALA A 6 -29.03 -7.94 -7.70
CA ALA A 6 -27.91 -8.60 -7.05
C ALA A 6 -26.71 -8.83 -8.00
N GLU A 7 -26.97 -9.19 -9.27
CA GLU A 7 -25.93 -9.44 -10.28
C GLU A 7 -25.04 -8.20 -10.53
N GLY A 8 -25.64 -7.00 -10.52
CA GLY A 8 -24.93 -5.73 -10.67
C GLY A 8 -24.03 -5.42 -9.48
N CYS A 9 -24.54 -5.59 -8.26
CA CYS A 9 -23.78 -5.35 -7.04
C CYS A 9 -22.61 -6.33 -6.87
N ILE A 10 -22.79 -7.61 -7.21
CA ILE A 10 -21.74 -8.63 -7.14
C ILE A 10 -20.61 -8.30 -8.12
N SER A 11 -20.94 -7.93 -9.36
CA SER A 11 -19.94 -7.56 -10.37
C SER A 11 -19.09 -6.36 -9.94
N ILE A 12 -19.72 -5.34 -9.34
CA ILE A 12 -19.01 -4.17 -8.82
C ILE A 12 -18.14 -4.55 -7.62
N ALA A 13 -18.63 -5.39 -6.70
CA ALA A 13 -17.86 -5.86 -5.55
C ALA A 13 -16.65 -6.70 -5.97
N LEU A 14 -16.80 -7.57 -6.97
CA LEU A 14 -15.72 -8.35 -7.56
C LEU A 14 -14.70 -7.45 -8.26
N LEU A 15 -15.16 -6.49 -9.08
CA LEU A 15 -14.28 -5.53 -9.75
C LEU A 15 -13.53 -4.67 -8.74
N CYS A 16 -14.20 -4.20 -7.69
CA CYS A 16 -13.57 -3.40 -6.65
C CYS A 16 -12.53 -4.22 -5.87
N SER A 17 -12.86 -5.46 -5.49
CA SER A 17 -11.93 -6.37 -4.81
C SER A 17 -10.73 -6.71 -5.70
N PHE A 18 -10.95 -6.89 -7.01
CA PHE A 18 -9.89 -7.13 -7.99
C PHE A 18 -8.97 -5.91 -8.13
N LEU A 19 -9.52 -4.72 -8.35
CA LEU A 19 -8.74 -3.48 -8.49
C LEU A 19 -7.97 -3.16 -7.20
N LEU A 20 -8.59 -3.39 -6.04
CA LEU A 20 -7.96 -3.17 -4.75
C LEU A 20 -6.81 -4.18 -4.51
N GLY A 21 -7.02 -5.45 -4.81
CA GLY A 21 -5.97 -6.47 -4.75
C GLY A 21 -4.83 -6.23 -5.74
N LEU A 22 -5.14 -5.74 -6.95
CA LEU A 22 -4.15 -5.36 -7.96
C LEU A 22 -3.32 -4.16 -7.49
N GLY A 23 -3.97 -3.16 -6.89
CA GLY A 23 -3.30 -2.00 -6.31
C GLY A 23 -2.37 -2.37 -5.14
N ASP A 24 -2.86 -3.17 -4.19
CA ASP A 24 -2.07 -3.66 -3.06
C ASP A 24 -0.82 -4.42 -3.52
N SER A 25 -0.98 -5.33 -4.49
CA SER A 25 0.14 -6.12 -5.02
C SER A 25 1.20 -5.24 -5.70
N CYS A 26 0.77 -4.24 -6.47
CA CYS A 26 1.66 -3.30 -7.14
C CYS A 26 2.42 -2.42 -6.13
N PHE A 27 1.72 -1.90 -5.11
CA PHE A 27 2.33 -1.10 -4.05
C PHE A 27 3.36 -1.90 -3.25
N ASN A 28 3.00 -3.11 -2.84
CA ASN A 28 3.91 -4.02 -2.14
C ASN A 28 5.16 -4.32 -2.98
N THR A 29 5.00 -4.56 -4.29
CA THR A 29 6.14 -4.83 -5.20
C THR A 29 7.08 -3.64 -5.29
N GLN A 30 6.55 -2.43 -5.50
CA GLN A 30 7.35 -1.20 -5.56
C GLN A 30 8.10 -0.94 -4.25
N LEU A 31 7.41 -1.10 -3.12
CA LEU A 31 7.99 -0.91 -1.79
C LEU A 31 9.12 -1.90 -1.50
N TYR A 32 8.91 -3.19 -1.77
CA TYR A 32 9.94 -4.20 -1.57
C TYR A 32 11.14 -3.99 -2.49
N SER A 33 10.92 -3.53 -3.74
CA SER A 33 12.03 -3.22 -4.66
C SER A 33 12.90 -2.08 -4.14
N ILE A 34 12.28 -1.02 -3.60
CA ILE A 34 13.02 0.14 -3.07
C ILE A 34 13.71 -0.21 -1.77
N LEU A 35 13.03 -0.93 -0.87
CA LEU A 35 13.62 -1.38 0.39
C LEU A 35 14.84 -2.28 0.14
N GLY A 36 14.75 -3.18 -0.85
CA GLY A 36 15.86 -4.05 -1.26
C GLY A 36 17.00 -3.32 -1.97
N CYS A 37 16.72 -2.21 -2.67
CA CYS A 37 17.75 -1.41 -3.32
C CYS A 37 18.49 -0.49 -2.34
N VAL A 38 17.74 0.23 -1.48
CA VAL A 38 18.30 1.19 -0.50
C VAL A 38 19.04 0.49 0.63
N TYR A 39 18.52 -0.64 1.11
CA TYR A 39 19.14 -1.42 2.19
C TYR A 39 19.77 -2.72 1.66
N GLY A 40 20.36 -2.71 0.46
CA GLY A 40 20.84 -3.94 -0.20
C GLY A 40 21.77 -4.81 0.64
N GLU A 41 22.76 -4.22 1.33
CA GLU A 41 23.69 -4.97 2.19
C GLU A 41 23.02 -5.55 3.45
N GLU A 42 22.09 -4.80 4.05
CA GLU A 42 21.40 -5.17 5.30
C GLU A 42 19.88 -5.28 5.07
N SER A 43 19.48 -5.96 4.01
CA SER A 43 18.06 -6.02 3.62
C SER A 43 17.24 -6.85 4.61
N ALA A 44 17.78 -7.96 5.11
CA ALA A 44 17.10 -8.82 6.07
C ALA A 44 16.55 -8.09 7.32
N PRO A 45 17.32 -7.25 8.04
CA PRO A 45 16.78 -6.48 9.17
C PRO A 45 15.78 -5.41 8.73
N ALA A 46 15.98 -4.75 7.57
CA ALA A 46 15.05 -3.75 7.05
C ALA A 46 13.67 -4.37 6.72
N PHE A 47 13.65 -5.52 6.05
CA PHE A 47 12.42 -6.28 5.77
C PHE A 47 11.77 -6.81 7.05
N THR A 48 12.56 -7.17 8.07
CA THR A 48 12.04 -7.64 9.36
C THR A 48 11.30 -6.51 10.10
N ILE A 49 11.90 -5.31 10.16
CA ILE A 49 11.25 -4.13 10.74
C ILE A 49 9.98 -3.77 9.96
N PHE A 50 10.03 -3.83 8.62
CA PHE A 50 8.85 -3.61 7.79
C PHE A 50 7.71 -4.59 8.12
N LYS A 51 8.00 -5.89 8.15
CA LYS A 51 7.02 -6.93 8.52
C LYS A 51 6.50 -6.78 9.94
N PHE A 52 7.33 -6.32 10.87
CA PHE A 52 6.94 -6.02 12.25
C PHE A 52 5.92 -4.88 12.31
N ILE A 53 6.19 -3.76 11.62
CA ILE A 53 5.24 -2.64 11.52
C ILE A 53 3.95 -3.08 10.83
N GLN A 54 4.03 -3.85 9.74
CA GLN A 54 2.85 -4.41 9.06
C GLN A 54 1.98 -5.24 10.02
N SER A 55 2.60 -6.05 10.88
CA SER A 55 1.90 -6.84 11.91
C SER A 55 1.24 -5.97 12.98
N ILE A 56 1.91 -4.92 13.47
CA ILE A 56 1.32 -3.95 14.41
C ILE A 56 0.12 -3.25 13.76
N CYS A 57 0.26 -2.78 12.53
CA CYS A 57 -0.83 -2.15 11.78
C CYS A 57 -2.01 -3.11 11.61
N ALA A 58 -1.76 -4.39 11.30
CA ALA A 58 -2.80 -5.41 11.22
C ALA A 58 -3.48 -5.66 12.59
N ALA A 59 -2.72 -5.70 13.68
CA ALA A 59 -3.26 -5.85 15.03
C ALA A 59 -4.13 -4.64 15.42
N LEU A 60 -3.67 -3.42 15.12
CA LEU A 60 -4.47 -2.21 15.27
C LEU A 60 -5.74 -2.29 14.40
N ALA A 61 -5.62 -2.78 13.16
CA ALA A 61 -6.75 -2.96 12.26
C ALA A 61 -7.82 -3.90 12.79
N PHE A 62 -7.41 -5.03 13.36
CA PHE A 62 -8.33 -5.91 14.05
C PHE A 62 -8.94 -5.28 15.30
N PHE A 63 -8.18 -4.47 16.04
CA PHE A 63 -8.69 -3.77 17.22
C PHE A 63 -9.76 -2.73 16.87
N TYR A 64 -9.53 -1.90 15.86
CA TYR A 64 -10.51 -0.88 15.44
C TYR A 64 -11.62 -1.43 14.53
N SER A 65 -11.47 -2.65 14.00
CA SER A 65 -12.49 -3.32 13.17
C SER A 65 -13.85 -3.48 13.84
N GLY A 66 -13.90 -3.51 15.18
CA GLY A 66 -15.16 -3.59 15.93
C GLY A 66 -15.92 -2.26 16.01
N TYR A 67 -15.27 -1.12 15.73
CA TYR A 67 -15.83 0.22 15.89
C TYR A 67 -16.02 0.97 14.57
N LEU A 68 -15.28 0.61 13.51
CA LEU A 68 -15.29 1.30 12.20
C LEU A 68 -16.03 0.49 11.14
N LEU A 69 -16.91 1.17 10.39
CA LEU A 69 -17.59 0.59 9.23
C LEU A 69 -16.58 0.24 8.12
N LEU A 70 -16.82 -0.84 7.36
CA LEU A 70 -15.98 -1.33 6.25
C LEU A 70 -15.56 -0.21 5.27
N SER A 71 -16.47 0.73 4.98
CA SER A 71 -16.22 1.86 4.09
C SER A 71 -15.12 2.80 4.61
N TRP A 72 -15.01 3.00 5.92
CA TRP A 72 -13.98 3.83 6.53
C TRP A 72 -12.61 3.15 6.52
N GLN A 73 -12.57 1.83 6.66
CA GLN A 73 -11.33 1.05 6.55
C GLN A 73 -10.76 1.11 5.11
N LEU A 74 -11.63 1.02 4.11
CA LEU A 74 -11.25 1.17 2.69
C LEU A 74 -10.74 2.57 2.38
N LEU A 75 -11.37 3.61 2.94
CA LEU A 75 -10.96 5.00 2.74
C LEU A 75 -9.57 5.25 3.34
N LEU A 76 -9.29 4.72 4.53
CA LEU A 76 -7.97 4.75 5.14
C LEU A 76 -6.91 4.07 4.28
N MET A 77 -7.20 2.89 3.71
CA MET A 77 -6.30 2.20 2.79
C MET A 77 -5.99 3.03 1.54
N VAL A 78 -6.99 3.70 0.95
CA VAL A 78 -6.78 4.57 -0.22
C VAL A 78 -5.94 5.79 0.13
N LEU A 79 -6.21 6.45 1.26
CA LEU A 79 -5.45 7.63 1.69
C LEU A 79 -3.99 7.28 2.02
N LEU A 80 -3.75 6.22 2.80
CA LEU A 80 -2.39 5.77 3.10
C LEU A 80 -1.66 5.32 1.83
N GLY A 81 -2.35 4.62 0.92
CA GLY A 81 -1.79 4.23 -0.38
C GLY A 81 -1.38 5.45 -1.21
N PHE A 82 -2.23 6.47 -1.28
CA PHE A 82 -1.92 7.71 -2.01
C PHE A 82 -0.73 8.46 -1.40
N VAL A 83 -0.68 8.57 -0.07
CA VAL A 83 0.47 9.16 0.65
C VAL A 83 1.75 8.35 0.40
N GLY A 84 1.66 7.02 0.38
CA GLY A 84 2.79 6.14 0.05
C GLY A 84 3.30 6.37 -1.36
N THR A 85 2.41 6.45 -2.36
CA THR A 85 2.76 6.78 -3.76
C THR A 85 3.41 8.15 -3.87
N LEU A 86 2.90 9.17 -3.18
CA LEU A 86 3.54 10.49 -3.13
C LEU A 86 4.95 10.42 -2.51
N CYS A 87 5.11 9.65 -1.43
CA CYS A 87 6.41 9.47 -0.77
C CYS A 87 7.44 8.83 -1.72
N PHE A 88 7.01 7.86 -2.53
CA PHE A 88 7.85 7.27 -3.59
C PHE A 88 8.30 8.29 -4.63
N PHE A 89 7.36 9.09 -5.15
CA PHE A 89 7.70 10.15 -6.09
C PHE A 89 8.68 11.17 -5.49
N LEU A 90 8.55 11.48 -4.20
CA LEU A 90 9.47 12.39 -3.51
C LEU A 90 10.86 11.77 -3.32
N VAL A 91 10.96 10.51 -2.92
CA VAL A 91 12.23 9.78 -2.79
C VAL A 91 12.98 9.74 -4.12
N GLU A 92 12.28 9.37 -5.19
CA GLU A 92 12.89 9.29 -6.52
C GLU A 92 13.36 10.69 -7.01
N LYS A 93 12.56 11.74 -6.76
CA LYS A 93 12.94 13.13 -7.02
C LYS A 93 14.19 13.57 -6.25
N ILE A 94 14.28 13.22 -4.97
CA ILE A 94 15.41 13.58 -4.10
C ILE A 94 16.67 12.86 -4.55
N GLN A 95 16.56 11.57 -4.90
CA GLN A 95 17.70 10.77 -5.34
C GLN A 95 18.28 11.29 -6.67
N ASN A 96 17.41 11.55 -7.66
CA ASN A 96 17.80 12.17 -8.93
C ASN A 96 18.42 13.57 -8.75
N LEU A 97 17.95 14.35 -7.76
CA LEU A 97 18.54 15.64 -7.44
C LEU A 97 19.95 15.45 -6.88
N THR A 98 20.14 14.55 -5.90
CA THR A 98 21.45 14.29 -5.31
C THR A 98 22.49 13.94 -6.38
N GLU A 99 22.14 13.12 -7.37
CA GLU A 99 23.03 12.78 -8.49
C GLU A 99 23.33 13.99 -9.41
N ALA A 100 22.36 14.88 -9.64
CA ALA A 100 22.56 16.10 -10.43
C ALA A 100 23.47 17.13 -9.74
N LEU A 101 23.58 17.08 -8.40
CA LEU A 101 24.46 17.94 -7.61
C LEU A 101 25.87 17.35 -7.49
N GLU A 102 26.05 16.07 -7.81
CA GLU A 102 27.33 15.35 -7.80
C GLU A 102 27.97 15.27 -9.20
N GLN A 103 27.33 15.80 -10.25
CA GLN A 103 28.00 16.03 -11.54
C GLN A 103 28.83 17.34 -11.49
N PRO A 104 30.18 17.29 -11.56
CA PRO A 104 31.03 18.46 -11.77
C PRO A 104 30.94 19.02 -13.19
#